data_AF-A0A7Y6A793-F1
#
_entry.id   AF-A0A7Y6A793-F1
#
_cell.length_a   1.000
_cell.length_b   1.000
_cell.length_c   1.000
_cell.angle_alpha   90.00
_cell.angle_beta   90.00
_cell.angle_gamma   90.00
#
_symmetry.space_group_name_H-M   'P 1'
#
loop_
_entity.id
_entity.type
_entity.pdbx_description
1 polymer ?
#
loop_
_entity_poly.entity_id
_entity_poly.type
_entity_poly.pdbx_seq_one_letter_code
_entity_poly.pdbx_strand_id
1 'polypeptide(L)'
;MTGFLAGLGAKLAERWAALLVLPCLIYVSAMTSGLVLGHRHALDSARLTAWIDDMATRHTASNAGVILLVAAGVLSASAVAGLLASALGNTLEWSWHRPEQGSLSRALTRRRQARWRAEDARFARELAAAAASVVSPAVRGRTPQLPPGAATALIRRNAVALEPPVGPTWIGDRFRALTRRVHRAYALNLHAAWPSLWLLLPDQPRAEISAGRDAHSAAARLGGWAVLYFLLGTLWWPALPAAVLLFAIAWYRARVTAAVLAELLEAAVDLYIRDLAAHLGLTPDDPLTTRTGQAITDLLEKSSEVGPRP
;
A
#
# COMPACT_ATOMS: atom_id res chain seq x y z
N MET A 1 -0.04 27.96 -24.52
CA MET A 1 -0.11 27.26 -23.21
C MET A 1 -1.35 26.36 -23.07
N THR A 2 -2.43 26.55 -23.83
CA THR A 2 -3.63 25.69 -23.85
C THR A 2 -3.39 24.32 -24.49
N GLY A 3 -2.57 24.22 -25.54
CA GLY A 3 -2.27 22.96 -26.23
C GLY A 3 -1.48 21.94 -25.38
N PHE A 4 -0.63 22.40 -24.46
CA PHE A 4 0.11 21.53 -23.54
C PHE A 4 -0.80 20.95 -22.45
N LEU A 5 -1.68 21.78 -21.86
CA LEU A 5 -2.68 21.33 -20.89
C LEU A 5 -3.73 20.41 -21.53
N ALA A 6 -4.15 20.69 -22.76
CA ALA A 6 -5.04 19.83 -23.53
C ALA A 6 -4.37 18.50 -23.90
N GLY A 7 -3.09 18.52 -24.29
CA GLY A 7 -2.31 17.32 -24.61
C GLY A 7 -2.03 16.43 -23.39
N LEU A 8 -1.76 17.04 -22.23
CA LEU A 8 -1.69 16.33 -20.95
C LEU A 8 -3.05 15.75 -20.56
N GLY A 9 -4.12 16.55 -20.67
CA GLY A 9 -5.49 16.11 -20.39
C GLY A 9 -5.91 14.92 -21.25
N ALA A 10 -5.59 14.94 -22.55
CA ALA A 10 -5.89 13.85 -23.47
C ALA A 10 -5.09 12.57 -23.16
N LYS A 11 -3.78 12.68 -22.92
CA LYS A 11 -2.96 11.51 -22.54
C LYS A 11 -3.31 10.93 -21.18
N LEU A 12 -3.69 11.78 -20.22
CA LEU A 12 -4.26 11.31 -18.96
C LEU A 12 -5.62 10.65 -19.22
N ALA A 13 -6.54 11.28 -19.93
CA ALA A 13 -7.85 10.69 -20.23
C ALA A 13 -7.72 9.32 -20.91
N GLU A 14 -6.80 9.17 -21.87
CA GLU A 14 -6.52 7.92 -22.57
C GLU A 14 -5.92 6.85 -21.63
N ARG A 15 -4.94 7.21 -20.79
CA ARG A 15 -4.41 6.30 -19.77
C ARG A 15 -5.45 5.91 -18.74
N TRP A 16 -6.23 6.86 -18.24
CA TRP A 16 -7.28 6.64 -17.25
C TRP A 16 -8.40 5.77 -17.83
N ALA A 17 -8.79 6.00 -19.08
CA ALA A 17 -9.74 5.16 -19.79
C ALA A 17 -9.18 3.73 -19.95
N ALA A 18 -7.94 3.54 -20.39
CA ALA A 18 -7.36 2.20 -20.49
C ALA A 18 -7.21 1.51 -19.11
N LEU A 19 -6.83 2.25 -18.07
CA LEU A 19 -6.65 1.75 -16.71
C LEU A 19 -7.96 1.42 -15.99
N LEU A 20 -9.07 2.09 -16.31
CA LEU A 20 -10.38 1.79 -15.71
C LEU A 20 -11.28 0.93 -16.61
N VAL A 21 -11.40 1.26 -17.89
CA VAL A 21 -12.38 0.63 -18.79
C VAL A 21 -12.03 -0.84 -19.02
N LEU A 22 -10.75 -1.16 -19.23
CA LEU A 22 -10.33 -2.55 -19.49
C LEU A 22 -10.65 -3.50 -18.32
N PRO A 23 -10.20 -3.25 -17.07
CA PRO A 23 -10.54 -4.14 -15.96
C PRO A 23 -12.04 -4.18 -15.68
N CYS A 24 -12.76 -3.07 -15.87
CA CYS A 24 -14.20 -3.06 -15.67
C CYS A 24 -14.94 -3.89 -16.74
N LEU A 25 -14.53 -3.80 -18.01
CA LEU A 25 -15.12 -4.59 -19.10
C LEU A 25 -14.86 -6.08 -18.91
N ILE A 26 -13.64 -6.44 -18.48
CA ILE A 26 -13.30 -7.83 -18.15
C ILE A 26 -14.16 -8.33 -16.98
N TYR A 27 -14.34 -7.51 -15.94
CA TYR A 27 -15.17 -7.87 -14.80
C TYR A 27 -16.64 -8.03 -15.15
N VAL A 28 -17.21 -7.10 -15.93
CA VAL A 28 -18.61 -7.21 -16.40
C VAL A 28 -18.79 -8.44 -17.28
N SER A 29 -17.85 -8.72 -18.18
CA SER A 29 -17.86 -9.95 -18.99
C SER A 29 -17.83 -11.20 -18.10
N ALA A 30 -16.96 -11.23 -17.09
CA ALA A 30 -16.87 -12.33 -16.14
C ALA A 30 -18.15 -12.48 -15.29
N MET A 31 -18.75 -11.37 -14.86
CA MET A 31 -20.01 -11.35 -14.12
C MET A 31 -21.15 -11.92 -14.98
N THR A 32 -21.28 -11.46 -16.23
CA THR A 32 -22.30 -11.95 -17.16
C THR A 32 -22.13 -13.44 -17.42
N SER A 33 -20.90 -13.91 -17.71
CA SER A 33 -20.60 -15.33 -17.84
C SER A 33 -20.99 -16.12 -16.59
N GLY A 34 -20.70 -15.58 -15.40
CA GLY A 34 -21.07 -16.20 -14.14
C GLY A 34 -22.59 -16.30 -13.92
N LEU A 35 -23.35 -15.28 -14.32
CA LEU A 35 -24.82 -15.29 -14.24
C LEU A 35 -25.45 -16.27 -15.24
N VAL A 36 -24.88 -16.43 -16.43
CA VAL A 36 -25.38 -17.32 -17.49
C VAL A 36 -25.03 -18.79 -17.22
N LEU A 37 -23.80 -19.06 -16.80
CA LEU A 37 -23.26 -20.41 -16.64
C LEU A 37 -23.49 -20.98 -15.23
N GLY A 38 -23.42 -20.13 -14.21
CA GLY A 38 -23.43 -20.50 -12.80
C GLY A 38 -22.30 -21.48 -12.43
N HIS A 39 -22.44 -22.17 -11.29
CA HIS A 39 -21.45 -23.15 -10.83
C HIS A 39 -21.38 -24.41 -11.68
N ARG A 40 -22.53 -24.91 -12.13
CA ARG A 40 -22.65 -26.25 -12.73
C ARG A 40 -22.12 -26.34 -14.16
N HIS A 41 -22.21 -25.25 -14.93
CA HIS A 41 -21.77 -25.19 -16.32
C HIS A 41 -20.64 -24.16 -16.48
N ALA A 42 -19.86 -23.94 -15.43
CA ALA A 42 -18.95 -22.81 -15.31
C ALA A 42 -17.93 -22.66 -16.46
N LEU A 43 -17.59 -23.74 -17.16
CA LEU A 43 -16.64 -23.76 -18.28
C LEU A 43 -17.29 -24.20 -19.60
N ASP A 44 -18.63 -24.23 -19.68
CA ASP A 44 -19.36 -24.63 -20.87
C ASP A 44 -19.41 -23.48 -21.89
N SER A 45 -18.44 -23.48 -22.81
CA SER A 45 -18.34 -22.48 -23.87
C SER A 45 -19.51 -22.54 -24.86
N ALA A 46 -20.06 -23.74 -25.11
CA ALA A 46 -21.17 -23.91 -26.05
C ALA A 46 -22.44 -23.20 -25.55
N ARG A 47 -22.70 -23.30 -24.24
CA ARG A 47 -23.82 -22.59 -23.60
C ARG A 47 -23.66 -21.07 -23.63
N LEU A 48 -22.44 -20.57 -23.45
CA LEU A 48 -22.17 -19.14 -23.55
C LEU A 48 -22.37 -18.65 -24.99
N THR A 49 -21.86 -19.37 -25.99
CA THR A 49 -22.04 -19.04 -27.41
C THR A 49 -23.51 -19.06 -27.79
N ALA A 50 -24.27 -20.08 -27.38
CA ALA A 50 -25.70 -20.17 -27.65
C ALA A 50 -26.49 -19.00 -27.03
N TRP A 51 -26.10 -18.54 -25.83
CA TRP A 51 -26.69 -17.35 -25.22
C TRP A 51 -26.35 -16.06 -25.97
N ILE A 52 -25.10 -15.93 -26.44
CA ILE A 52 -24.67 -14.79 -27.26
C ILE A 52 -25.44 -14.76 -28.60
N ASP A 53 -25.57 -15.91 -29.27
CA ASP A 53 -26.27 -16.02 -30.56
C ASP A 53 -27.77 -15.73 -30.41
N ASP A 54 -28.39 -16.22 -29.34
CA ASP A 54 -29.78 -15.91 -29.02
C ASP A 54 -29.98 -14.43 -28.64
N MET A 55 -29.04 -13.81 -27.91
CA MET A 55 -29.05 -12.36 -27.68
C MET A 55 -28.91 -11.58 -28.99
N ALA A 56 -27.97 -11.98 -29.86
CA ALA A 56 -27.72 -11.33 -31.13
C ALA A 56 -28.96 -11.39 -32.04
N THR A 57 -29.57 -12.57 -32.18
CA THR A 57 -30.78 -12.78 -33.00
C THR A 57 -32.00 -12.03 -32.45
N ARG A 58 -32.19 -11.97 -31.12
CA ARG A 58 -33.24 -11.15 -30.48
C ARG A 58 -33.05 -9.64 -30.72
N HIS A 59 -31.80 -9.18 -30.90
CA HIS A 59 -31.45 -7.77 -31.10
C HIS A 59 -31.19 -7.40 -32.57
N THR A 60 -31.13 -8.37 -33.49
CA THR A 60 -30.95 -8.07 -34.93
C THR A 60 -32.17 -7.34 -35.51
N ALA A 61 -33.31 -7.36 -34.80
CA ALA A 61 -34.50 -6.57 -35.10
C ALA A 61 -34.54 -5.18 -34.40
N SER A 62 -33.47 -4.75 -33.72
CA SER A 62 -33.51 -3.57 -32.83
C SER A 62 -32.85 -2.30 -33.39
N ASN A 63 -33.55 -1.18 -33.23
CA ASN A 63 -33.10 0.18 -33.58
C ASN A 63 -31.78 0.56 -32.88
N ALA A 64 -31.00 1.46 -33.48
CA ALA A 64 -29.73 1.99 -32.93
C ALA A 64 -29.82 2.43 -31.45
N GLY A 65 -31.00 2.82 -30.97
CA GLY A 65 -31.25 3.17 -29.57
C GLY A 65 -31.05 2.01 -28.58
N VAL A 66 -31.33 0.76 -28.95
CA VAL A 66 -31.14 -0.40 -28.05
C VAL A 66 -29.64 -0.72 -27.90
N ILE A 67 -28.87 -0.65 -28.99
CA ILE A 67 -27.40 -0.79 -28.95
C ILE A 67 -26.80 0.28 -28.03
N LEU A 68 -27.25 1.53 -28.17
CA LEU A 68 -26.77 2.64 -27.33
C LEU A 68 -27.13 2.44 -25.85
N LEU A 69 -28.33 1.96 -25.54
CA LEU A 69 -28.78 1.66 -24.16
C LEU A 69 -27.96 0.52 -23.54
N VAL A 70 -27.71 -0.56 -24.29
CA VAL A 70 -26.88 -1.68 -23.82
C VAL A 70 -25.44 -1.22 -23.58
N ALA A 71 -24.85 -0.48 -24.53
CA ALA A 71 -23.52 0.08 -24.36
C ALA A 71 -23.44 1.02 -23.14
N ALA A 72 -24.43 1.91 -22.97
CA ALA A 72 -24.53 2.79 -21.81
C ALA A 72 -24.69 2.01 -20.50
N GLY A 73 -25.48 0.93 -20.50
CA GLY A 73 -25.66 0.04 -19.36
C GLY A 73 -24.36 -0.66 -18.96
N VAL A 74 -23.62 -1.22 -19.94
CA VAL A 74 -22.32 -1.87 -19.72
C VAL A 74 -21.29 -0.86 -19.20
N LEU A 75 -21.25 0.34 -19.76
CA LEU A 75 -20.36 1.42 -19.30
C LEU A 75 -20.71 1.89 -17.88
N SER A 76 -22.00 2.00 -17.55
CA SER A 76 -22.47 2.39 -16.22
C SER A 76 -22.13 1.32 -15.18
N ALA A 77 -22.41 0.05 -15.47
CA ALA A 77 -22.05 -1.08 -14.60
C ALA A 77 -20.52 -1.16 -14.40
N SER A 78 -19.77 -0.89 -15.47
CA SER A 78 -18.31 -0.81 -15.43
C SER A 78 -17.82 0.30 -14.49
N ALA A 79 -18.37 1.51 -14.61
CA ALA A 79 -18.02 2.64 -13.76
C ALA A 79 -18.31 2.34 -12.27
N VAL A 80 -19.48 1.76 -11.97
CA VAL A 80 -19.85 1.35 -10.60
C VAL A 80 -18.89 0.31 -10.05
N ALA A 81 -18.50 -0.70 -10.84
CA ALA A 81 -17.51 -1.69 -10.42
C ALA A 81 -16.15 -1.06 -10.11
N GLY A 82 -15.68 -0.11 -10.93
CA GLY A 82 -14.43 0.63 -10.68
C GLY A 82 -14.48 1.48 -9.40
N LEU A 83 -15.62 2.10 -9.11
CA LEU A 83 -15.84 2.86 -7.87
C LEU A 83 -15.87 1.94 -6.66
N LEU A 84 -16.57 0.80 -6.73
CA LEU A 84 -16.61 -0.20 -5.67
C LEU A 84 -15.22 -0.79 -5.40
N ALA A 85 -14.47 -1.14 -6.45
CA ALA A 85 -13.08 -1.59 -6.30
C ALA A 85 -12.21 -0.53 -5.62
N SER A 86 -12.39 0.74 -5.96
CA SER A 86 -11.65 1.83 -5.33
C SER A 86 -12.05 2.03 -3.87
N ALA A 87 -13.34 1.99 -3.56
CA ALA A 87 -13.86 2.08 -2.19
C ALA A 87 -13.38 0.92 -1.33
N LEU A 88 -13.48 -0.31 -1.84
CA LEU A 88 -12.97 -1.52 -1.18
C LEU A 88 -11.45 -1.45 -0.98
N GLY A 89 -10.71 -0.99 -1.99
CA GLY A 89 -9.28 -0.74 -1.89
C GLY A 89 -8.94 0.24 -0.76
N ASN A 90 -9.65 1.37 -0.68
CA ASN A 90 -9.46 2.35 0.38
C ASN A 90 -9.78 1.77 1.77
N THR A 91 -10.83 0.96 1.90
CA THR A 91 -11.15 0.30 3.18
C THR A 91 -10.09 -0.73 3.57
N LEU A 92 -9.55 -1.46 2.60
CA LEU A 92 -8.46 -2.41 2.81
C LEU A 92 -7.19 -1.68 3.27
N GLU A 93 -6.85 -0.58 2.60
CA GLU A 93 -5.73 0.26 2.99
C GLU A 93 -5.91 0.82 4.40
N TRP A 94 -7.08 1.38 4.70
CA TRP A 94 -7.38 1.87 6.03
C TRP A 94 -7.31 0.79 7.11
N SER A 95 -7.71 -0.45 6.77
CA SER A 95 -7.59 -1.59 7.67
C SER A 95 -6.13 -1.93 8.03
N TRP A 96 -5.18 -1.63 7.14
CA TRP A 96 -3.76 -1.84 7.42
C TRP A 96 -3.22 -0.87 8.47
N HIS A 97 -3.78 0.35 8.53
CA HIS A 97 -3.35 1.40 9.44
C HIS A 97 -4.14 1.44 10.76
N ARG A 98 -5.34 0.83 10.79
CA ARG A 98 -6.19 0.82 11.99
C ARG A 98 -5.47 0.23 13.21
N PRO A 99 -5.61 0.86 14.40
CA PRO A 99 -5.11 0.31 15.65
C PRO A 99 -5.84 -0.99 16.00
N GLU A 100 -5.29 -1.75 16.95
CA GLU A 100 -5.81 -3.06 17.40
C GLU A 100 -7.24 -2.96 17.95
N GLN A 101 -8.23 -3.06 17.07
CA GLN A 101 -9.63 -3.12 17.46
C GLN A 101 -10.09 -4.57 17.32
N GLY A 102 -10.47 -5.20 18.44
CA GLY A 102 -11.05 -6.56 18.47
C GLY A 102 -10.15 -7.68 19.00
N SER A 103 -10.73 -8.88 19.14
CA SER A 103 -10.03 -10.09 19.59
C SER A 103 -9.14 -10.70 18.50
N LEU A 104 -9.62 -10.69 17.25
CA LEU A 104 -8.90 -11.24 16.10
C LEU A 104 -7.61 -10.47 15.81
N SER A 105 -7.65 -9.14 15.81
CA SER A 105 -6.46 -8.30 15.60
C SER A 105 -5.40 -8.54 16.69
N ARG A 106 -5.81 -8.58 17.96
CA ARG A 106 -4.93 -8.93 19.09
C ARG A 106 -4.34 -10.33 18.96
N ALA A 107 -5.13 -11.33 18.56
CA ALA A 107 -4.64 -12.68 18.34
C ALA A 107 -3.61 -12.75 17.21
N LEU A 108 -3.85 -12.04 16.10
CA LEU A 108 -2.91 -11.91 15.00
C LEU A 108 -1.62 -11.20 15.41
N THR A 109 -1.71 -10.08 16.13
CA THR A 109 -0.51 -9.39 16.65
C THR A 109 0.28 -10.30 17.58
N ARG A 110 -0.37 -11.01 18.52
CA ARG A 110 0.32 -11.95 19.42
C ARG A 110 1.03 -13.06 18.66
N ARG A 111 0.39 -13.65 17.65
CA ARG A 111 1.02 -14.65 16.76
C ARG A 111 2.23 -14.07 16.04
N ARG A 112 2.11 -12.85 15.51
CA ARG A 112 3.22 -12.15 14.84
C ARG A 112 4.35 -11.81 15.81
N GLN A 113 4.06 -11.34 17.02
CA GLN A 113 5.06 -11.10 18.06
C GLN A 113 5.80 -12.37 18.45
N ALA A 114 5.08 -13.49 18.64
CA ALA A 114 5.71 -14.78 18.93
C ALA A 114 6.65 -15.21 17.80
N ARG A 115 6.21 -15.11 16.54
CA ARG A 115 7.04 -15.41 15.36
C ARG A 115 8.26 -14.48 15.28
N TRP A 116 8.08 -13.19 15.52
CA TRP A 116 9.17 -12.21 15.50
C TRP A 116 10.22 -12.51 16.58
N ARG A 117 9.79 -12.75 17.83
CA ARG A 117 10.68 -13.08 18.95
C ARG A 117 11.46 -14.38 18.70
N ALA A 118 10.83 -15.37 18.05
CA ALA A 118 11.51 -16.61 17.71
C ALA A 118 12.66 -16.40 16.71
N GLU A 119 12.46 -15.57 15.68
CA GLU A 119 13.51 -15.24 14.71
C GLU A 119 14.56 -14.27 15.28
N ASP A 120 14.16 -13.33 16.14
CA ASP A 120 15.08 -12.43 16.84
C ASP A 120 16.01 -13.20 17.81
N ALA A 121 15.46 -14.17 18.54
CA ALA A 121 16.26 -15.06 19.37
C ALA A 121 17.22 -15.93 18.54
N ARG A 122 16.84 -16.33 17.32
CA ARG A 122 17.76 -17.02 16.39
C ARG A 122 18.88 -16.10 15.95
N PHE A 123 18.56 -14.88 15.55
CA PHE A 123 19.54 -13.87 15.18
C PHE A 123 20.56 -13.62 16.30
N ALA A 124 20.08 -13.42 17.53
CA ALA A 124 20.93 -13.21 18.69
C ALA A 124 21.87 -14.39 18.97
N ARG A 125 21.39 -15.64 18.82
CA ARG A 125 22.21 -16.85 19.00
C ARG A 125 23.31 -16.97 17.95
N GLU A 126 22.98 -16.73 16.67
CA GLU A 126 23.96 -16.78 15.57
C GLU A 126 25.04 -15.71 15.72
N LEU A 127 24.64 -14.50 16.16
CA LEU A 127 25.58 -13.42 16.42
C LEU A 127 26.48 -13.73 17.63
N ALA A 128 25.93 -14.30 18.70
CA ALA A 128 26.70 -14.71 19.87
C ALA A 128 27.69 -15.84 19.55
N ALA A 129 27.28 -16.83 18.75
CA ALA A 129 28.15 -17.92 18.30
C ALA A 129 29.31 -17.41 17.44
N ALA A 130 29.06 -16.42 16.58
CA ALA A 130 30.11 -15.79 15.79
C ALA A 130 31.03 -14.88 16.62
N ALA A 131 30.49 -14.13 17.59
CA ALA A 131 31.31 -13.35 18.50
C ALA A 131 32.27 -14.26 19.30
N ALA A 132 31.80 -15.43 19.74
CA ALA A 132 32.63 -16.42 20.43
C ALA A 132 33.77 -16.98 19.54
N SER A 133 33.58 -17.08 18.22
CA SER A 133 34.61 -17.58 17.31
C SER A 133 35.66 -16.51 16.93
N VAL A 134 35.32 -15.22 16.98
CA VAL A 134 36.25 -14.09 16.72
C VAL A 134 37.28 -13.93 17.84
N VAL A 135 37.00 -14.38 19.07
CA VAL A 135 37.95 -14.40 20.18
C VAL A 135 39.13 -15.35 19.92
N SER A 136 39.02 -16.27 18.94
CA SER A 136 40.13 -17.12 18.53
C SER A 136 41.24 -16.31 17.82
N PRO A 137 42.53 -16.48 18.20
CA PRO A 137 43.66 -15.75 17.60
C PRO A 137 43.77 -15.85 16.07
N ALA A 138 43.20 -16.90 15.47
CA ALA A 138 43.24 -17.18 14.04
C ALA A 138 42.34 -16.27 13.17
N VAL A 139 41.47 -15.45 13.76
CA VAL A 139 40.48 -14.60 13.03
C VAL A 139 40.83 -13.10 13.09
N ARG A 140 41.91 -12.75 13.80
CA ARG A 140 42.38 -11.36 13.98
C ARG A 140 42.80 -10.77 12.62
N GLY A 141 41.95 -9.92 12.03
CA GLY A 141 42.20 -9.25 10.74
C GLY A 141 41.09 -9.38 9.70
N ARG A 142 40.06 -10.19 9.94
CA ARG A 142 38.85 -10.19 9.08
C ARG A 142 37.90 -9.07 9.48
N THR A 143 37.40 -8.32 8.50
CA THR A 143 36.29 -7.37 8.71
C THR A 143 35.11 -8.12 9.33
N PRO A 144 34.38 -7.51 10.29
CA PRO A 144 33.22 -8.16 10.89
C PRO A 144 32.12 -8.34 9.83
N GLN A 145 32.09 -9.51 9.22
CA GLN A 145 31.01 -9.90 8.31
C GLN A 145 29.90 -10.55 9.12
N LEU A 146 28.66 -10.18 8.82
CA LEU A 146 27.50 -10.80 9.46
C LEU A 146 27.46 -12.28 9.06
N PRO A 147 27.41 -13.23 10.02
CA PRO A 147 27.35 -14.65 9.71
C PRO A 147 26.16 -14.98 8.80
N PRO A 148 26.28 -15.93 7.84
CA PRO A 148 25.16 -16.29 6.95
C PRO A 148 23.88 -16.70 7.70
N GLY A 149 24.03 -17.40 8.84
CA GLY A 149 22.92 -17.75 9.74
C GLY A 149 22.24 -16.52 10.35
N ALA A 150 23.03 -15.56 10.83
CA ALA A 150 22.54 -14.28 11.35
C ALA A 150 21.86 -13.45 10.26
N ALA A 151 22.43 -13.36 9.06
CA ALA A 151 21.82 -12.65 7.93
C ALA A 151 20.46 -13.25 7.54
N THR A 152 20.36 -14.58 7.49
CA THR A 152 19.09 -15.27 7.18
C THR A 152 18.04 -15.04 8.27
N ALA A 153 18.42 -15.13 9.54
CA ALA A 153 17.53 -14.88 10.66
C ALA A 153 17.05 -13.41 10.68
N LEU A 154 17.94 -12.46 10.35
CA LEU A 154 17.61 -11.05 10.23
C LEU A 154 16.59 -10.79 9.11
N ILE A 155 16.77 -11.39 7.93
CA ILE A 155 15.80 -11.30 6.82
C ILE A 155 14.44 -11.87 7.24
N ARG A 156 14.41 -13.04 7.89
CA ARG A 156 13.15 -13.67 8.36
C ARG A 156 12.46 -12.85 9.45
N ARG A 157 13.22 -12.26 10.37
CA ARG A 157 12.71 -11.35 11.40
C ARG A 157 12.08 -10.12 10.74
N ASN A 158 12.81 -9.46 9.85
CA ASN A 158 12.35 -8.24 9.15
C ASN A 158 11.16 -8.52 8.21
N ALA A 159 11.05 -9.75 7.68
CA ALA A 159 9.87 -10.19 6.95
C ALA A 159 8.61 -10.27 7.83
N VAL A 160 8.75 -10.39 9.15
CA VAL A 160 7.65 -10.28 10.11
C VAL A 160 7.39 -8.84 10.52
N ALA A 161 8.43 -8.09 10.90
CA ALA A 161 8.43 -6.65 11.14
C ALA A 161 9.87 -6.16 11.41
N LEU A 162 10.17 -4.89 11.11
CA LEU A 162 11.49 -4.29 11.38
C LEU A 162 11.76 -4.13 12.89
N GLU A 163 10.71 -3.77 13.62
CA GLU A 163 10.69 -3.66 15.08
C GLU A 163 9.67 -4.64 15.67
N PRO A 164 9.65 -4.89 17.00
CA PRO A 164 8.62 -5.72 17.62
C PRO A 164 7.20 -5.33 17.13
N PRO A 165 6.44 -6.29 16.55
CA PRO A 165 5.12 -6.01 15.99
C PRO A 165 4.17 -5.46 17.04
N VAL A 166 3.47 -4.38 16.70
CA VAL A 166 2.45 -3.75 17.56
C VAL A 166 1.08 -3.73 16.91
N GLY A 167 0.98 -4.12 15.64
CA GLY A 167 -0.28 -4.23 14.92
C GLY A 167 -0.47 -5.57 14.23
N PRO A 168 -1.63 -5.76 13.58
CA PRO A 168 -1.96 -7.00 12.90
C PRO A 168 -1.28 -7.15 11.53
N THR A 169 -0.87 -6.04 10.90
CA THR A 169 -0.30 -6.04 9.53
C THR A 169 1.16 -5.57 9.49
N TRP A 170 1.93 -6.14 8.55
CA TRP A 170 3.31 -5.71 8.30
C TRP A 170 3.38 -4.27 7.77
N ILE A 171 2.42 -3.89 6.91
CA ILE A 171 2.36 -2.54 6.31
C ILE A 171 2.18 -1.48 7.39
N GLY A 172 1.23 -1.68 8.32
CA GLY A 172 1.01 -0.78 9.44
C GLY A 172 2.23 -0.68 10.37
N ASP A 173 2.87 -1.81 10.68
CA ASP A 173 4.09 -1.82 11.48
C ASP A 173 5.27 -1.12 10.77
N ARG A 174 5.36 -1.18 9.43
CA ARG A 174 6.44 -0.52 8.67
C ARG A 174 6.38 1.01 8.79
N PHE A 175 5.18 1.60 8.66
CA PHE A 175 4.98 3.04 8.86
C PHE A 175 5.11 3.44 10.33
N ARG A 176 4.65 2.61 11.27
CA ARG A 176 4.88 2.85 12.70
C ARG A 176 6.37 2.83 13.06
N ALA A 177 7.14 1.92 12.47
CA ALA A 177 8.59 1.87 12.67
C ALA A 177 9.27 3.14 12.15
N LEU A 178 8.85 3.67 11.00
CA LEU A 178 9.28 4.99 10.51
C LEU A 178 9.00 6.09 11.54
N THR A 179 7.75 6.23 12.00
CA THR A 179 7.37 7.27 12.96
C THR A 179 8.16 7.13 14.27
N ARG A 180 8.34 5.91 14.78
CA ARG A 180 9.13 5.67 16.00
C ARG A 180 10.60 5.97 15.81
N ARG A 181 11.17 5.63 14.66
CA ARG A 181 12.56 5.95 14.32
C ARG A 181 12.77 7.47 14.28
N VAL A 182 11.92 8.21 13.57
CA VAL A 182 11.97 9.68 13.50
C VAL A 182 11.84 10.30 14.89
N HIS A 183 10.88 9.81 15.69
CA HIS A 183 10.72 10.29 17.06
C HIS A 183 11.91 9.94 17.96
N ARG A 184 12.53 8.76 17.84
CA ARG A 184 13.72 8.42 18.64
C ARG A 184 14.96 9.20 18.23
N ALA A 185 15.13 9.46 16.93
CA ALA A 185 16.28 10.17 16.39
C ALA A 185 16.23 11.67 16.70
N TYR A 186 15.04 12.29 16.56
CA TYR A 186 14.90 13.74 16.62
C TYR A 186 13.95 14.24 17.70
N ALA A 187 13.25 13.35 18.41
CA ALA A 187 12.12 13.71 19.28
C ALA A 187 11.05 14.56 18.59
N LEU A 188 10.95 14.41 17.26
CA LEU A 188 9.99 15.10 16.39
C LEU A 188 8.68 14.31 16.33
N ASN A 189 7.54 14.98 16.53
CA ASN A 189 6.26 14.43 16.15
C ASN A 189 6.04 14.60 14.64
N LEU A 190 6.28 13.52 13.89
CA LEU A 190 6.12 13.53 12.44
C LEU A 190 4.72 13.95 11.99
N HIS A 191 3.67 13.64 12.76
CA HIS A 191 2.30 14.00 12.37
C HIS A 191 2.09 15.52 12.35
N ALA A 192 2.61 16.23 13.36
CA ALA A 192 2.54 17.68 13.45
C ALA A 192 3.52 18.37 12.48
N ALA A 193 4.71 17.79 12.30
CA ALA A 193 5.75 18.36 11.45
C ALA A 193 5.50 18.19 9.94
N TRP A 194 4.75 17.17 9.54
CA TRP A 194 4.60 16.77 8.14
C TRP A 194 4.06 17.87 7.22
N PRO A 195 3.00 18.65 7.55
CA PRO A 195 2.49 19.68 6.67
C PRO A 195 3.52 20.78 6.36
N SER A 196 4.23 21.26 7.38
CA SER A 196 5.28 22.27 7.21
C SER A 196 6.46 21.71 6.46
N LEU A 197 6.88 20.48 6.76
CA LEU A 197 7.94 19.79 6.02
C LEU A 197 7.55 19.65 4.55
N TRP A 198 6.33 19.21 4.23
CA TRP A 198 5.82 19.08 2.87
C TRP A 198 5.90 20.37 2.05
N LEU A 199 5.60 21.52 2.68
CA LEU A 199 5.70 22.82 2.01
C LEU A 199 7.15 23.27 1.74
N LEU A 200 8.11 22.77 2.53
CA LEU A 200 9.53 23.06 2.34
C LEU A 200 10.20 22.13 1.33
N LEU A 201 9.64 20.95 1.08
CA LEU A 201 10.25 20.00 0.13
C LEU A 201 10.33 20.59 -1.29
N PRO A 202 11.48 20.44 -1.98
CA PRO A 202 11.59 20.74 -3.40
C PRO A 202 10.66 19.87 -4.26
N ASP A 203 10.45 20.27 -5.51
CA ASP A 203 9.52 19.59 -6.43
C ASP A 203 9.87 18.12 -6.67
N GLN A 204 11.17 17.78 -6.77
CA GLN A 204 11.61 16.41 -7.06
C GLN A 204 11.29 15.43 -5.91
N PRO A 205 11.69 15.65 -4.64
CA PRO A 205 11.26 14.81 -3.53
C PRO A 205 9.73 14.72 -3.35
N ARG A 206 9.00 15.82 -3.57
CA ARG A 206 7.52 15.80 -3.55
C ARG A 206 6.95 14.88 -4.63
N ALA A 207 7.51 14.91 -5.84
CA ALA A 207 7.09 14.05 -6.94
C ALA A 207 7.34 12.56 -6.63
N GLU A 208 8.52 12.22 -6.10
CA GLU A 208 8.86 10.83 -5.73
C GLU A 208 7.95 10.29 -4.62
N ILE A 209 7.69 11.07 -3.57
CA ILE A 209 6.78 10.68 -2.49
C ILE A 209 5.34 10.51 -3.02
N SER A 210 4.88 11.42 -3.88
CA SER A 210 3.55 11.34 -4.50
C SER A 210 3.43 10.09 -5.37
N ALA A 211 4.45 9.79 -6.18
CA ALA A 211 4.49 8.58 -7.00
C ALA A 211 4.48 7.31 -6.14
N GLY A 212 5.22 7.29 -5.02
CA GLY A 212 5.19 6.20 -4.05
C GLY A 212 3.81 6.01 -3.41
N ARG A 213 3.14 7.12 -3.03
CA ARG A 213 1.78 7.13 -2.49
C ARG A 213 0.75 6.61 -3.49
N ASP A 214 0.87 7.01 -4.75
CA ASP A 214 0.00 6.56 -5.84
C ASP A 214 0.19 5.07 -6.13
N ALA A 215 1.44 4.59 -6.14
CA ALA A 215 1.75 3.18 -6.31
C ALA A 215 1.18 2.32 -5.17
N HIS A 216 1.23 2.82 -3.93
CA HIS A 216 0.62 2.15 -2.78
C HIS A 216 -0.91 2.08 -2.90
N SER A 217 -1.54 3.21 -3.24
CA SER A 217 -3.00 3.30 -3.45
C SER A 217 -3.45 2.39 -4.61
N ALA A 218 -2.66 2.28 -5.67
CA ALA A 218 -2.92 1.37 -6.78
C ALA A 218 -2.86 -0.11 -6.35
N ALA A 219 -1.93 -0.48 -5.46
CA ALA A 219 -1.87 -1.82 -4.90
C ALA A 219 -3.10 -2.14 -4.03
N ALA A 220 -3.57 -1.19 -3.23
CA ALA A 220 -4.81 -1.34 -2.45
C ALA A 220 -6.03 -1.53 -3.36
N ARG A 221 -6.12 -0.76 -4.45
CA ARG A 221 -7.20 -0.88 -5.47
C ARG A 221 -7.23 -2.26 -6.13
N LEU A 222 -6.07 -2.88 -6.38
CA LEU A 222 -6.01 -4.27 -6.84
C LEU A 222 -6.59 -5.25 -5.80
N GLY A 223 -6.39 -4.97 -4.52
CA GLY A 223 -7.04 -5.72 -3.43
C GLY A 223 -8.56 -5.56 -3.46
N GLY A 224 -9.06 -4.37 -3.78
CA GLY A 224 -10.49 -4.14 -4.01
C GLY A 224 -11.07 -4.99 -5.15
N TRP A 225 -10.35 -5.09 -6.28
CA TRP A 225 -10.70 -6.02 -7.36
C TRP A 225 -10.71 -7.48 -6.90
N ALA A 226 -9.73 -7.90 -6.10
CA ALA A 226 -9.70 -9.26 -5.56
C ALA A 226 -10.95 -9.58 -4.72
N VAL A 227 -11.45 -8.64 -3.93
CA VAL A 227 -12.71 -8.80 -3.19
C VAL A 227 -13.90 -8.94 -4.13
N LEU A 228 -13.99 -8.12 -5.18
CA LEU A 228 -15.07 -8.22 -6.18
C LEU A 228 -15.06 -9.56 -6.91
N TYR A 229 -13.89 -10.08 -7.28
CA TYR A 229 -13.74 -11.41 -7.88
C TYR A 229 -14.03 -12.54 -6.88
N PHE A 230 -13.74 -12.34 -5.58
CA PHE A 230 -14.10 -13.31 -4.55
C PHE A 230 -15.62 -13.43 -4.39
N LEU A 231 -16.33 -12.30 -4.38
CA LEU A 231 -17.80 -12.28 -4.39
C LEU A 231 -18.36 -12.95 -5.64
N LEU A 232 -17.82 -12.64 -6.83
CA LEU A 232 -18.19 -13.32 -8.07
C LEU A 232 -17.93 -14.83 -7.99
N GLY A 233 -16.86 -15.25 -7.32
CA GLY A 233 -16.54 -16.65 -7.05
C GLY A 233 -17.63 -17.43 -6.31
N THR A 234 -18.49 -16.74 -5.54
CA THR A 234 -19.65 -17.37 -4.89
C THR A 234 -20.79 -17.71 -5.85
N LEU A 235 -20.79 -17.13 -7.07
CA LEU A 235 -21.72 -17.45 -8.15
C LEU A 235 -21.07 -18.30 -9.26
N TRP A 236 -19.77 -18.08 -9.50
CA TRP A 236 -19.01 -18.68 -10.58
C TRP A 236 -17.58 -19.01 -10.12
N TRP A 237 -17.35 -20.26 -9.72
CA TRP A 237 -16.10 -20.69 -9.11
C TRP A 237 -14.80 -20.35 -9.88
N PRO A 238 -14.74 -20.26 -11.24
CA PRO A 238 -13.52 -19.87 -11.96
C PRO A 238 -13.00 -18.47 -11.59
N ALA A 239 -13.85 -17.60 -11.03
CA ALA A 239 -13.43 -16.31 -10.51
C ALA A 239 -12.60 -16.42 -9.21
N LEU A 240 -12.67 -17.53 -8.47
CA LEU A 240 -11.92 -17.71 -7.21
C LEU A 240 -10.40 -17.78 -7.42
N PRO A 241 -9.85 -18.57 -8.36
CA PRO A 241 -8.42 -18.51 -8.68
C PRO A 241 -7.94 -17.11 -9.05
N ALA A 242 -8.73 -16.38 -9.85
CA ALA A 242 -8.42 -14.99 -10.22
C ALA A 242 -8.40 -14.07 -8.98
N ALA A 243 -9.37 -14.22 -8.07
CA ALA A 243 -9.43 -13.49 -6.81
C ALA A 243 -8.17 -13.73 -5.95
N VAL A 244 -7.78 -15.00 -5.77
CA VAL A 244 -6.59 -15.38 -4.99
C VAL A 244 -5.32 -14.80 -5.61
N LEU A 245 -5.17 -14.88 -6.94
CA LEU A 245 -4.02 -14.33 -7.64
C LEU A 245 -3.95 -12.80 -7.51
N LEU A 246 -5.07 -12.10 -7.75
CA LEU A 246 -5.16 -10.65 -7.59
C LEU A 246 -4.83 -10.22 -6.15
N PHE A 247 -5.35 -10.95 -5.16
CA PHE A 247 -5.07 -10.68 -3.75
C PHE A 247 -3.57 -10.87 -3.43
N ALA A 248 -2.95 -11.95 -3.90
CA ALA A 248 -1.53 -12.22 -3.69
C ALA A 248 -0.65 -11.12 -4.31
N ILE A 249 -0.96 -10.70 -5.54
CA ILE A 249 -0.27 -9.60 -6.23
C ILE A 249 -0.47 -8.28 -5.48
N ALA A 250 -1.70 -7.95 -5.11
CA ALA A 250 -2.03 -6.75 -4.35
C ALA A 250 -1.27 -6.69 -3.03
N TRP A 251 -1.27 -7.79 -2.28
CA TRP A 251 -0.56 -7.92 -1.02
C TRP A 251 0.95 -7.74 -1.17
N TYR A 252 1.57 -8.43 -2.14
CA TYR A 252 2.99 -8.30 -2.42
C TYR A 252 3.36 -6.86 -2.80
N ARG A 253 2.63 -6.27 -3.76
CA ARG A 253 2.86 -4.89 -4.21
C ARG A 253 2.65 -3.87 -3.11
N ALA A 254 1.65 -4.07 -2.24
CA ALA A 254 1.39 -3.17 -1.12
C ALA A 254 2.55 -3.18 -0.11
N ARG A 255 3.17 -4.34 0.15
CA ARG A 255 4.36 -4.42 1.01
C ARG A 255 5.58 -3.73 0.41
N VAL A 256 5.86 -3.96 -0.88
CA VAL A 256 7.00 -3.34 -1.58
C VAL A 256 6.85 -1.82 -1.61
N THR A 257 5.69 -1.32 -2.03
CA THR A 257 5.42 0.12 -2.11
C THR A 257 5.42 0.79 -0.75
N ALA A 258 4.91 0.12 0.31
CA ALA A 258 4.99 0.63 1.67
C ALA A 258 6.43 0.74 2.18
N ALA A 259 7.31 -0.21 1.82
CA ALA A 259 8.72 -0.16 2.19
C ALA A 259 9.41 1.07 1.59
N VAL A 260 9.28 1.22 0.26
CA VAL A 260 9.87 2.31 -0.52
C VAL A 260 9.32 3.66 -0.05
N LEU A 261 8.00 3.78 0.11
CA LEU A 261 7.40 5.02 0.58
C LEU A 261 7.90 5.38 1.98
N ALA A 262 8.02 4.42 2.89
CA ALA A 262 8.55 4.68 4.22
C ALA A 262 10.03 5.12 4.20
N GLU A 263 10.85 4.57 3.30
CA GLU A 263 12.25 4.99 3.11
C GLU A 263 12.36 6.39 2.53
N LEU A 264 11.52 6.74 1.53
CA LEU A 264 11.46 8.09 0.97
C LEU A 264 11.04 9.13 2.01
N LEU A 265 10.05 8.80 2.84
CA LEU A 265 9.61 9.68 3.94
C LEU A 265 10.72 9.85 4.98
N GLU A 266 11.45 8.78 5.32
CA GLU A 266 12.59 8.84 6.24
C GLU A 266 13.70 9.75 5.71
N ALA A 267 14.10 9.53 4.45
CA ALA A 267 15.15 10.31 3.79
C ALA A 267 14.76 11.78 3.65
N ALA A 268 13.48 12.07 3.33
CA ALA A 268 12.99 13.45 3.27
C ALA A 268 13.06 14.14 4.63
N VAL A 269 12.70 13.45 5.72
CA VAL A 269 12.84 14.01 7.06
C VAL A 269 14.31 14.24 7.40
N ASP A 270 15.19 13.25 7.18
CA ASP A 270 16.61 13.37 7.49
C ASP A 270 17.30 14.52 6.73
N LEU A 271 16.90 14.76 5.49
CA LEU A 271 17.49 15.80 4.65
C LEU A 271 16.96 17.20 4.98
N TYR A 272 15.66 17.34 5.23
CA TYR A 272 15.00 18.66 5.33
C TYR A 272 14.64 19.10 6.75
N ILE A 273 14.90 18.29 7.78
CA ILE A 273 14.62 18.67 9.17
C ILE A 273 15.43 19.89 9.63
N ARG A 274 16.67 20.06 9.14
CA ARG A 274 17.50 21.25 9.44
C ARG A 274 16.90 22.50 8.83
N ASP A 275 16.46 22.41 7.58
CA ASP A 275 15.83 23.53 6.88
C ASP A 275 14.52 23.93 7.57
N LEU A 276 13.74 22.95 8.05
CA LEU A 276 12.54 23.21 8.85
C LEU A 276 12.87 23.96 10.15
N ALA A 277 13.91 23.54 10.88
CA ALA A 277 14.35 24.22 12.09
C ALA A 277 14.72 25.68 11.80
N ALA A 278 15.49 25.92 10.73
CA ALA A 278 15.92 27.25 10.31
C ALA A 278 14.73 28.15 9.93
N HIS A 279 13.74 27.64 9.20
CA HIS A 279 12.53 28.39 8.84
C HIS A 279 11.65 28.74 10.05
N LEU A 280 11.71 27.95 11.12
CA LEU A 280 11.03 28.23 12.39
C LEU A 280 11.83 29.17 13.31
N GLY A 281 12.97 29.70 12.84
CA GLY A 281 13.82 30.60 13.62
C GLY A 281 14.63 29.89 14.71
N LEU A 282 14.73 28.57 14.66
CA LEU A 282 15.56 27.79 15.58
C LEU A 282 16.97 27.65 14.99
N THR A 283 17.99 27.99 15.77
CA THR A 283 19.38 27.72 15.42
C THR A 283 19.65 26.23 15.64
N PRO A 284 19.86 25.42 14.59
CA PRO A 284 20.09 24.00 14.77
C PRO A 284 21.48 23.76 15.36
N ASP A 285 21.58 23.01 16.45
CA ASP A 285 22.87 22.53 16.95
C ASP A 285 23.51 21.55 15.94
N ASP A 286 24.83 21.40 15.97
CA ASP A 286 25.54 20.37 15.22
C ASP A 286 26.24 19.36 16.16
N PRO A 287 25.88 18.05 16.13
CA PRO A 287 24.79 17.44 15.37
C PRO A 287 23.39 17.83 15.91
N LEU A 288 22.35 17.71 15.07
CA LEU A 288 20.96 17.97 15.46
C LEU A 288 20.60 17.17 16.72
N THR A 289 20.29 17.89 17.79
CA THR A 289 19.92 17.27 19.07
C THR A 289 18.42 17.01 19.12
N THR A 290 18.01 16.05 19.96
CA THR A 290 16.60 15.79 20.27
C THR A 290 15.89 17.02 20.86
N ARG A 291 16.65 17.95 21.47
CA ARG A 291 16.12 19.22 21.99
C ARG A 291 15.57 20.10 20.87
N THR A 292 16.27 20.21 19.74
CA THR A 292 15.81 21.01 18.60
C THR A 292 14.52 20.43 18.01
N GLY A 293 14.41 19.11 17.87
CA GLY A 293 13.18 18.51 17.33
C GLY A 293 11.99 18.51 18.31
N GLN A 294 12.24 18.51 19.62
CA GLN A 294 11.21 18.82 20.62
C GLN A 294 10.69 20.25 20.47
N ALA A 295 11.59 21.23 20.35
CA ALA A 295 11.20 22.63 20.15
C ALA A 295 10.37 22.84 18.86
N ILE A 296 10.72 22.15 17.76
CA ILE A 296 9.91 22.15 16.53
C ILE A 296 8.51 21.59 16.81
N THR A 297 8.43 20.46 17.52
CA THR A 297 7.15 19.81 17.85
C THR A 297 6.28 20.73 18.69
N ASP A 298 6.83 21.32 19.75
CA ASP A 298 6.10 22.22 20.65
C ASP A 298 5.57 23.44 19.92
N LEU A 299 6.37 24.03 19.02
CA LEU A 299 5.94 25.19 18.21
C LEU A 299 4.78 24.83 17.27
N LEU A 300 4.88 23.70 16.58
CA LEU A 300 3.88 23.28 15.59
C LEU A 300 2.60 22.78 16.26
N GLU A 301 2.68 22.00 17.34
CA GLU A 301 1.50 21.57 18.10
C GLU A 301 0.78 22.76 18.75
N LYS A 302 1.52 23.71 19.33
CA LYS A 302 0.92 24.93 19.91
C LYS A 302 0.19 25.78 18.85
N SER A 303 0.70 25.86 17.63
CA SER A 303 0.01 26.56 16.54
C SER A 303 -1.31 25.88 16.13
N SER A 304 -1.45 24.58 16.38
CA SER A 304 -2.67 23.81 16.08
C SER A 304 -3.75 23.94 17.17
N GLU A 305 -3.37 24.24 18.42
CA GLU A 305 -4.32 24.48 19.52
C GLU A 305 -4.89 25.92 19.52
N VAL A 306 -4.22 26.87 18.87
CA VAL A 306 -4.66 28.26 18.72
C VAL A 306 -5.42 28.44 17.40
N GLY A 307 -6.45 27.62 17.17
CA GLY A 307 -7.50 27.94 16.20
C GLY A 307 -8.51 28.91 16.85
N PRO A 308 -8.98 29.98 16.17
CA PRO A 308 -9.91 30.93 16.79
C PRO A 308 -11.17 30.18 17.23
N ARG A 309 -11.47 30.25 18.53
CA ARG A 309 -12.81 29.88 19.01
C ARG A 309 -13.80 30.88 18.41
N PRO A 310 -14.90 30.41 17.79
CA PRO A 310 -15.99 31.30 17.37
C PRO A 310 -16.61 32.03 18.55
#